data_AF-A0A2S0WVB8-F1
#
_entry.id   AF-A0A2S0WVB8-F1
#
_cell.length_a   1.000
_cell.length_b   1.000
_cell.length_c   1.000
_cell.angle_alpha   90.00
_cell.angle_beta   90.00
_cell.angle_gamma   90.00
#
_symmetry.space_group_name_H-M   'P 1'
#
loop_
_entity.id
_entity.type
_entity.pdbx_description
1 polymer ?
#
loop_
_entity_poly.entity_id
_entity_poly.type
_entity_poly.pdbx_seq_one_letter_code
_entity_poly.pdbx_strand_id
1 'polypeptide(L)'
;MIHAIERAPLVITLSVLALALSACTSNPGASAPTSKSAPATTQPPADSELMLPDADAPHLCGQVSALEGIRYRSDWEHDQGLIDDVEYSSRVAAIEDGWRYMVVGGTDVSPAIKDAQQALASGGIGYENTQFQRAVGDVAGACDEAGSLVSVSALPGQGG
;
A
#
# COMPACT_ATOMS: atom_id res chain seq x y z
N MET A 1 47.40 20.41 42.24
CA MET A 1 46.08 19.92 42.72
C MET A 1 45.31 19.49 41.47
N ILE A 2 45.59 18.32 40.90
CA ILE A 2 44.97 16.99 41.18
C ILE A 2 43.45 17.10 41.33
N HIS A 3 42.72 16.68 40.29
CA HIS A 3 41.68 15.65 40.22
C HIS A 3 41.39 15.47 38.72
N ALA A 4 41.06 14.34 38.13
CA ALA A 4 41.34 12.92 38.32
C ALA A 4 40.83 12.31 37.00
N ILE A 5 41.49 11.26 36.53
CA ILE A 5 41.15 10.51 35.32
C ILE A 5 39.89 9.68 35.60
N GLU A 6 38.86 9.79 34.76
CA GLU A 6 37.90 8.68 34.58
C GLU A 6 37.66 8.44 33.09
N ARG A 7 38.40 7.46 32.58
CA ARG A 7 38.05 6.67 31.40
C ARG A 7 37.22 5.48 31.90
N ALA A 8 36.03 5.29 31.34
CA ALA A 8 35.33 4.03 31.04
C ALA A 8 33.80 4.19 31.20
N PRO A 9 32.95 3.32 30.61
CA PRO A 9 33.21 2.30 29.58
C PRO A 9 32.28 2.47 28.36
N LEU A 10 32.88 2.54 27.17
CA LEU A 10 32.22 2.33 25.88
C LEU A 10 32.07 0.82 25.65
N VAL A 11 31.28 0.17 26.50
CA VAL A 11 31.00 -1.27 26.46
C VAL A 11 29.57 -1.42 26.94
N ILE A 12 28.78 -2.30 26.31
CA ILE A 12 27.36 -2.56 26.56
C ILE A 12 26.42 -1.77 25.62
N THR A 13 26.36 -2.20 24.36
CA THR A 13 25.11 -2.31 23.58
C THR A 13 25.33 -3.08 22.26
N LEU A 14 26.39 -3.89 22.15
CA LEU A 14 26.67 -4.72 20.98
C LEU A 14 26.22 -6.20 21.17
N SER A 15 25.29 -6.45 22.10
CA SER A 15 24.93 -7.81 22.52
C SER A 15 23.50 -8.24 22.15
N VAL A 16 22.67 -7.35 21.59
CA VAL A 16 21.28 -7.70 21.22
C VAL A 16 21.17 -8.24 19.78
N LEU A 17 22.18 -8.00 18.94
CA LEU A 17 22.16 -8.41 17.53
C LEU A 17 22.45 -9.90 17.28
N ALA A 18 22.87 -10.66 18.30
CA ALA A 18 23.29 -12.07 18.15
C ALA A 18 22.19 -13.11 18.45
N LEU A 19 21.04 -12.70 19.00
CA LEU A 19 19.95 -13.63 19.37
C LEU A 19 18.90 -13.83 18.26
N ALA A 20 18.98 -13.09 17.15
CA ALA A 20 18.04 -13.23 16.03
C ALA A 20 18.47 -14.28 14.98
N LEU A 21 19.70 -14.81 15.04
CA LEU A 21 20.22 -15.74 14.03
C LEU A 21 20.24 -17.23 14.45
N SER A 22 19.85 -17.59 15.67
CA SER A 22 19.89 -18.99 16.14
C SER A 22 18.60 -19.79 15.92
N ALA A 23 17.55 -19.20 15.35
CA ALA A 23 16.26 -19.87 15.16
C ALA A 23 16.14 -20.72 13.87
N CYS A 24 17.17 -20.81 13.04
CA CYS A 24 17.18 -21.69 11.86
C CYS A 24 18.11 -22.91 11.99
N THR A 25 18.50 -23.33 13.20
CA THR A 25 19.15 -24.63 13.38
C THR A 25 18.07 -25.72 13.45
N SER A 26 17.99 -26.48 12.37
CA SER A 26 17.07 -27.60 12.19
C SER A 26 17.24 -28.61 13.32
N ASN A 27 16.15 -28.97 13.99
CA ASN A 27 16.10 -30.06 14.95
C ASN A 27 15.88 -31.39 14.17
N PRO A 28 16.87 -32.30 14.07
CA PRO A 28 16.65 -33.60 13.46
C PRO A 28 16.06 -34.54 14.52
N GLY A 29 14.78 -34.40 14.83
CA GLY A 29 14.19 -35.25 15.87
C GLY A 29 12.73 -35.02 16.26
N ALA A 30 11.95 -34.24 15.51
CA ALA A 30 10.51 -34.20 15.72
C ALA A 30 9.83 -35.18 14.76
N SER A 31 9.26 -36.25 15.31
CA SER A 31 8.41 -37.19 14.59
C SER A 31 7.36 -36.40 13.80
N ALA A 32 7.42 -36.50 12.47
CA ALA A 32 6.47 -35.84 11.59
C ALA A 32 5.05 -36.35 11.91
N PRO A 33 4.06 -35.47 12.14
CA PRO A 33 2.67 -35.88 12.10
C PRO A 33 2.40 -36.45 10.71
N THR A 34 1.82 -37.65 10.65
CA THR A 34 1.40 -38.28 9.40
C THR A 34 0.47 -37.33 8.67
N SER A 35 1.01 -36.67 7.65
CA SER A 35 0.26 -35.72 6.83
C SER A 35 -0.80 -36.50 6.09
N LYS A 36 -2.06 -36.33 6.50
CA LYS A 36 -3.19 -36.62 5.63
C LYS A 36 -2.95 -35.81 4.35
N SER A 37 -2.88 -36.48 3.19
CA SER A 37 -2.68 -35.81 1.91
C SER A 37 -3.63 -34.62 1.82
N ALA A 38 -3.07 -33.43 1.63
CA ALA A 38 -3.84 -32.27 1.25
C ALA A 38 -4.65 -32.63 -0.01
N PRO A 39 -5.92 -32.21 -0.12
CA PRO A 39 -6.64 -32.32 -1.37
C PRO A 39 -5.79 -31.70 -2.47
N ALA A 40 -5.71 -32.36 -3.64
CA ALA A 40 -5.03 -31.80 -4.78
C ALA A 40 -5.58 -30.40 -5.04
N THR A 41 -4.72 -29.39 -5.03
CA THR A 41 -5.09 -28.04 -5.45
C THR A 41 -5.51 -28.14 -6.91
N THR A 42 -6.76 -27.76 -7.21
CA THR A 42 -7.20 -27.59 -8.59
C THR A 42 -6.32 -26.52 -9.21
N GLN A 43 -5.31 -26.93 -9.97
CA GLN A 43 -4.50 -26.02 -10.74
C GLN A 43 -5.41 -25.46 -11.84
N PRO A 44 -5.53 -24.12 -11.97
CA PRO A 44 -6.21 -23.54 -13.12
C PRO A 44 -5.59 -24.09 -14.41
N PRO A 45 -6.37 -24.29 -15.48
CA PRO A 45 -5.85 -24.71 -16.77
C PRO A 45 -4.65 -23.84 -17.16
N ALA A 46 -3.59 -24.45 -17.72
CA ALA A 46 -2.41 -23.72 -18.21
C ALA A 46 -2.75 -22.69 -19.30
N ASP A 47 -3.95 -22.80 -19.87
CA ASP A 47 -4.50 -21.94 -20.92
C ASP A 47 -5.54 -20.96 -20.36
N SER A 48 -5.66 -20.81 -19.05
CA SER A 48 -6.24 -19.60 -18.47
C SER A 48 -5.25 -18.47 -18.70
N GLU A 49 -5.20 -17.98 -19.94
CA GLU A 49 -4.79 -16.62 -20.21
C GLU A 49 -5.55 -15.79 -19.17
N LEU A 50 -4.80 -15.19 -18.24
CA LEU A 50 -5.33 -14.13 -17.40
C LEU A 50 -5.66 -13.02 -18.40
N MET A 51 -6.79 -13.14 -19.09
CA MET A 51 -7.44 -12.00 -19.71
C MET A 51 -7.74 -11.12 -18.51
N LEU A 52 -6.84 -10.18 -18.22
CA LEU A 52 -7.21 -9.04 -17.42
C LEU A 52 -8.42 -8.49 -18.18
N PRO A 53 -9.63 -8.55 -17.58
CA PRO A 53 -10.77 -7.96 -18.25
C PRO A 53 -10.38 -6.54 -18.58
N ASP A 54 -10.60 -6.11 -19.83
CA ASP A 54 -10.48 -4.69 -20.16
C ASP A 54 -11.28 -3.94 -19.10
N ALA A 55 -10.56 -3.16 -18.28
CA ALA A 55 -11.14 -2.51 -17.13
C ALA A 55 -12.22 -1.54 -17.61
N ASP A 56 -13.49 -1.91 -17.42
CA ASP A 56 -14.62 -1.04 -17.75
C ASP A 56 -14.65 0.19 -16.82
N ALA A 57 -15.45 1.19 -17.17
CA ALA A 57 -15.48 2.44 -16.41
C ALA A 57 -15.84 2.22 -14.93
N PRO A 58 -16.86 1.41 -14.58
CA PRO A 58 -17.13 1.07 -13.18
C PRO A 58 -15.95 0.42 -12.45
N HIS A 59 -15.23 -0.49 -13.09
CA HIS A 59 -14.06 -1.13 -12.50
C HIS A 59 -12.94 -0.11 -12.23
N LEU A 60 -12.65 0.78 -13.18
CA LEU A 60 -11.65 1.84 -13.01
C LEU A 60 -12.03 2.80 -11.90
N CYS A 61 -13.28 3.27 -11.87
CA CYS A 61 -13.77 4.19 -10.84
C CYS A 61 -13.81 3.53 -9.45
N GLY A 62 -14.08 2.23 -9.39
CA GLY A 62 -13.98 1.43 -8.15
C GLY A 62 -12.56 1.34 -7.61
N GLN A 63 -11.56 1.12 -8.49
CA GLN A 63 -10.15 1.12 -8.09
C GLN A 63 -9.69 2.48 -7.55
N VAL A 64 -10.07 3.56 -8.25
CA VAL A 64 -9.78 4.94 -7.80
C VAL A 64 -10.43 5.20 -6.44
N SER A 65 -11.70 4.83 -6.25
CA SER A 65 -12.40 4.97 -4.96
C SER A 65 -11.69 4.21 -3.84
N ALA A 66 -11.18 3.01 -4.13
CA ALA A 66 -10.45 2.22 -3.14
C ALA A 66 -9.13 2.90 -2.73
N LEU A 67 -8.34 3.39 -3.70
CA LEU A 67 -7.09 4.09 -3.41
C LEU A 67 -7.32 5.36 -2.58
N GLU A 68 -8.28 6.19 -2.99
CA GLU A 68 -8.61 7.43 -2.27
C GLU A 68 -9.20 7.15 -0.88
N GLY A 69 -9.99 6.08 -0.74
CA GLY A 69 -10.49 5.63 0.56
C GLY A 69 -9.37 5.18 1.51
N ILE A 70 -8.39 4.42 1.00
CA ILE A 70 -7.21 4.00 1.78
C ILE A 70 -6.36 5.22 2.17
N ARG A 71 -6.19 6.18 1.25
CA ARG A 71 -5.49 7.44 1.52
C ARG A 71 -6.16 8.23 2.64
N TYR A 72 -7.45 8.52 2.48
CA TYR A 72 -8.22 9.27 3.47
C TYR A 72 -8.17 8.61 4.85
N ARG A 73 -8.30 7.28 4.90
CA ARG A 73 -8.20 6.55 6.17
C ARG A 73 -6.81 6.63 6.78
N SER A 74 -5.76 6.54 5.97
CA SER A 74 -4.38 6.62 6.45
C SER A 74 -4.06 8.01 6.99
N ASP A 75 -4.53 9.06 6.32
CA ASP A 75 -4.41 10.45 6.79
C ASP A 75 -5.10 10.60 8.16
N TRP A 76 -6.36 10.15 8.27
CA TRP A 76 -7.08 10.21 9.54
C TRP A 76 -6.40 9.42 10.67
N GLU A 77 -5.94 8.19 10.42
CA GLU A 77 -5.26 7.39 11.44
C GLU A 77 -3.95 8.04 11.89
N HIS A 78 -3.21 8.67 10.97
CA HIS A 78 -1.98 9.40 11.29
C HIS A 78 -2.27 10.67 12.09
N ASP A 79 -3.26 11.46 11.68
CA ASP A 79 -3.69 12.69 12.38
C ASP A 79 -4.20 12.41 13.81
N GLN A 80 -4.81 11.24 14.04
CA GLN A 80 -5.23 10.79 15.37
C GLN A 80 -4.09 10.14 16.19
N GLY A 81 -2.89 10.00 15.61
CA GLY A 81 -1.75 9.35 16.25
C GLY A 81 -1.94 7.83 16.47
N LEU A 82 -2.82 7.21 15.68
CA LEU A 82 -3.08 5.75 15.74
C LEU A 82 -2.02 4.95 14.99
N ILE A 83 -1.36 5.57 14.01
CA ILE A 83 -0.20 5.03 13.29
C ILE A 83 0.95 6.04 13.35
N ASP A 84 2.19 5.54 13.31
CA ASP A 84 3.38 6.40 13.30
C ASP A 84 3.77 6.84 11.87
N ASP A 85 4.78 7.70 11.77
CA ASP A 85 5.26 8.23 10.48
C ASP A 85 5.79 7.13 9.53
N VAL A 86 6.34 6.05 10.08
CA VAL A 86 6.89 4.93 9.30
C VAL A 86 5.75 4.12 8.69
N GLU A 87 4.72 3.82 9.47
CA GLU A 87 3.53 3.15 8.97
C GLU A 87 2.76 4.02 7.96
N TYR A 88 2.59 5.31 8.26
CA TYR A 88 1.94 6.25 7.34
C TYR A 88 2.68 6.33 6.00
N SER A 89 4.00 6.56 6.02
CA SER A 89 4.81 6.64 4.79
C SER A 89 4.80 5.34 3.97
N SER A 90 4.78 4.17 4.64
CA SER A 90 4.63 2.87 3.97
C SER A 90 3.30 2.75 3.23
N ARG A 91 2.20 3.17 3.85
CA ARG A 91 0.87 3.16 3.24
C ARG A 91 0.76 4.15 2.08
N VAL A 92 1.31 5.36 2.24
CA VAL A 92 1.42 6.36 1.16
C VAL A 92 2.14 5.75 -0.03
N ALA A 93 3.32 5.15 0.17
CA ALA A 93 4.08 4.51 -0.90
C ALA A 93 3.28 3.39 -1.61
N ALA A 94 2.53 2.59 -0.86
CA ALA A 94 1.66 1.56 -1.44
C ALA A 94 0.52 2.15 -2.29
N ILE A 95 -0.06 3.29 -1.88
CA ILE A 95 -1.07 4.01 -2.66
C ILE A 95 -0.43 4.59 -3.93
N GLU A 96 0.79 5.14 -3.84
CA GLU A 96 1.51 5.65 -5.01
C GLU A 96 1.76 4.55 -6.05
N ASP A 97 2.18 3.38 -5.60
CA ASP A 97 2.37 2.21 -6.47
C ASP A 97 1.03 1.73 -7.05
N GLY A 98 -0.05 1.77 -6.25
CA GLY A 98 -1.40 1.49 -6.71
C GLY A 98 -1.82 2.40 -7.86
N TRP A 99 -1.60 3.71 -7.74
CA TRP A 99 -1.83 4.67 -8.82
C TRP A 99 -0.93 4.38 -10.03
N ARG A 100 0.38 4.21 -9.80
CA ARG A 100 1.39 4.01 -10.85
C ARG A 100 1.13 2.77 -11.71
N TYR A 101 0.67 1.68 -11.11
CA TYR A 101 0.52 0.39 -11.77
C TYR A 101 -0.95 -0.01 -12.02
N MET A 102 -1.91 0.88 -11.74
CA MET A 102 -3.30 0.66 -12.08
C MET A 102 -3.43 0.34 -13.58
N VAL A 103 -4.08 -0.78 -13.88
CA VAL A 103 -4.36 -1.19 -15.26
C VAL A 103 -5.48 -0.34 -15.79
N VAL A 104 -5.19 0.38 -16.88
CA VAL A 104 -6.12 1.31 -17.52
C VAL A 104 -6.71 0.64 -18.76
N GLY A 105 -8.04 0.64 -18.87
CA GLY A 105 -8.76 0.12 -20.03
C GLY A 105 -8.83 1.08 -21.22
N GLY A 106 -9.75 0.81 -22.14
CA GLY A 106 -10.07 1.66 -23.29
C GLY A 106 -11.33 2.50 -23.10
N THR A 107 -11.52 3.07 -21.91
CA THR A 107 -12.76 3.79 -21.53
C THR A 107 -12.58 5.31 -21.57
N ASP A 108 -13.68 6.05 -21.50
CA ASP A 108 -13.63 7.53 -21.44
C ASP A 108 -13.01 8.07 -20.14
N VAL A 109 -12.92 7.25 -19.08
CA VAL A 109 -12.23 7.58 -17.80
C VAL A 109 -10.71 7.45 -17.93
N SER A 110 -10.26 6.61 -18.87
CA SER A 110 -8.86 6.21 -19.01
C SER A 110 -7.87 7.37 -19.25
N PRO A 111 -8.19 8.41 -20.04
CA PRO A 111 -7.32 9.58 -20.19
C PRO A 111 -7.07 10.30 -18.86
N ALA A 112 -8.10 10.54 -18.05
CA ALA A 112 -7.96 11.22 -16.77
C ALA A 112 -7.07 10.44 -15.79
N ILE A 113 -7.19 9.10 -15.77
CA ILE A 113 -6.32 8.24 -14.94
C ILE A 113 -4.87 8.33 -15.40
N LYS A 114 -4.62 8.36 -16.72
CA LYS A 114 -3.27 8.52 -17.26
C LYS A 114 -2.67 9.88 -16.90
N ASP A 115 -3.48 10.94 -16.90
CA ASP A 115 -3.04 12.27 -16.48
C ASP A 115 -2.66 12.29 -14.99
N ALA A 116 -3.44 11.61 -14.13
CA ALA A 116 -3.10 11.43 -12.72
C ALA A 116 -1.80 10.64 -12.53
N GLN A 117 -1.62 9.53 -13.26
CA GLN A 117 -0.38 8.74 -13.27
C GLN A 117 0.84 9.58 -13.71
N GLN A 118 0.67 10.45 -14.71
CA GLN A 118 1.73 11.33 -15.18
C GLN A 118 2.04 12.44 -14.16
N ALA A 119 1.01 13.02 -13.51
CA ALA A 119 1.19 14.02 -12.46
C ALA A 119 1.91 13.46 -11.22
N LEU A 120 1.69 12.18 -10.91
CA LEU A 120 2.37 11.48 -9.81
C LEU A 120 3.89 11.46 -9.99
N ALA A 121 4.39 11.35 -11.22
CA ALA A 121 5.83 11.38 -11.51
C ALA A 121 6.52 12.71 -11.14
N SER A 122 5.74 13.79 -10.93
CA SER A 122 6.26 15.13 -10.66
C SER A 122 6.37 15.46 -9.17
N GLY A 123 5.84 14.63 -8.27
CA GLY A 123 5.84 14.94 -6.84
C GLY A 123 5.06 14.00 -5.93
N GLY A 124 4.70 12.78 -6.36
CA GLY A 124 3.97 11.82 -5.54
C GLY A 124 2.50 12.17 -5.34
N ILE A 125 1.87 11.56 -4.33
CA ILE A 125 0.43 11.75 -4.03
C ILE A 125 0.16 12.83 -2.96
N GLY A 126 1.20 13.47 -2.43
CA GLY A 126 1.10 14.46 -1.35
C GLY A 126 0.24 15.68 -1.70
N TYR A 127 -0.25 16.38 -0.67
CA TYR A 127 -1.10 17.58 -0.83
C TYR A 127 -0.37 18.75 -1.51
N GLU A 128 0.96 18.77 -1.42
CA GLU A 128 1.84 19.71 -2.10
C GLU A 128 1.87 19.49 -3.62
N ASN A 129 1.59 18.28 -4.12
CA ASN A 129 1.50 18.00 -5.55
C ASN A 129 0.12 18.42 -6.09
N THR A 130 -0.08 19.72 -6.25
CA THR A 130 -1.34 20.29 -6.75
C THR A 130 -1.74 19.82 -8.14
N GLN A 131 -0.78 19.38 -8.97
CA GLN A 131 -1.07 18.80 -10.29
C GLN A 131 -1.75 17.45 -10.14
N PHE A 132 -1.24 16.59 -9.24
CA PHE A 132 -1.87 15.32 -8.94
C PHE A 132 -3.25 15.51 -8.31
N GLN A 133 -3.39 16.43 -7.34
CA GLN A 133 -4.71 16.70 -6.73
C GLN A 133 -5.75 17.17 -7.76
N ARG A 134 -5.35 18.00 -8.73
CA ARG A 134 -6.24 18.39 -9.84
C ARG A 134 -6.62 17.19 -10.69
N ALA A 135 -5.64 16.38 -11.11
CA ALA A 135 -5.88 15.23 -11.96
C ALA A 135 -6.79 14.18 -11.30
N VAL A 136 -6.66 13.96 -9.98
CA VAL A 136 -7.61 13.13 -9.22
C VAL A 136 -9.03 13.70 -9.25
N GLY A 137 -9.18 15.03 -9.17
CA GLY A 137 -10.47 15.70 -9.37
C GLY A 137 -11.05 15.49 -10.77
N ASP A 138 -10.20 15.54 -11.81
CA ASP A 138 -10.61 15.27 -13.19
C ASP A 138 -11.04 13.79 -13.37
N VAL A 139 -10.37 12.85 -12.70
CA VAL A 139 -10.78 11.43 -12.66
C VAL A 139 -12.16 11.28 -12.02
N ALA A 140 -12.41 11.95 -10.88
CA ALA A 140 -13.71 11.91 -10.23
C ALA A 140 -14.82 12.45 -11.15
N GLY A 141 -14.56 13.55 -11.86
CA GLY A 141 -15.49 14.10 -12.85
C GLY A 141 -15.79 13.13 -14.00
N ALA A 142 -14.75 12.51 -14.57
CA ALA A 142 -14.92 11.51 -15.64
C ALA A 142 -15.71 10.28 -15.17
N CYS A 143 -15.49 9.86 -13.93
CA CYS A 143 -16.23 8.76 -13.31
C CYS A 143 -17.70 9.09 -13.08
N ASP A 144 -18.02 10.30 -12.62
CA ASP A 144 -19.38 10.79 -12.47
C ASP A 144 -20.11 10.84 -13.83
N GLU A 145 -19.44 11.34 -14.88
CA GLU A 145 -19.97 11.36 -16.25
C GLU A 145 -20.22 9.95 -16.81
N ALA A 146 -19.37 8.98 -16.44
CA ALA A 146 -19.55 7.57 -16.77
C ALA A 146 -20.65 6.87 -15.93
N GLY A 147 -21.31 7.59 -15.01
CA GLY A 147 -22.36 7.08 -14.14
C GLY A 147 -21.85 6.21 -12.98
N SER A 148 -20.56 6.28 -12.66
CA SER A 148 -19.93 5.53 -11.57
C SER A 148 -19.25 6.49 -10.58
N LEU A 149 -19.99 6.91 -9.57
CA LEU A 149 -19.48 7.86 -8.56
C LEU A 149 -18.19 7.37 -7.91
N VAL A 150 -17.18 8.23 -7.82
CA VAL A 150 -16.02 8.00 -6.97
C VAL A 150 -16.40 8.37 -5.54
N SER A 151 -16.74 7.37 -4.74
CA SER A 151 -17.15 7.58 -3.36
C SER A 151 -15.93 7.61 -2.44
N VAL A 152 -15.41 8.80 -2.17
CA VAL A 152 -14.51 9.03 -1.03
C VAL A 152 -15.39 9.34 0.18
N SER A 153 -15.64 8.34 1.01
CA SER A 153 -16.33 8.55 2.29
C SER A 153 -15.76 7.64 3.35
N ALA A 154 -15.22 8.23 4.42
CA ALA A 154 -15.19 7.52 5.68
C ALA A 154 -16.65 7.33 6.13
N LEU A 155 -17.02 6.11 6.46
CA LEU A 155 -18.34 5.82 7.02
C LEU A 155 -18.60 6.74 8.23
N PRO A 156 -19.82 7.29 8.41
CA PRO A 156 -20.15 8.09 9.58
C PRO A 156 -19.80 7.33 10.87
N GLY A 157 -18.92 7.91 11.69
CA GLY A 157 -18.33 7.26 12.87
C GLY A 157 -16.86 6.82 12.70
N GLN A 158 -16.26 7.02 11.53
CA GLN A 158 -14.84 6.73 11.24
C GLN A 158 -14.02 7.97 10.80
N GLY A 159 -14.45 9.18 11.21
CA GLY A 159 -13.68 10.42 11.07
C GLY A 159 -14.09 11.30 9.89
N GLY A 160 -14.74 12.42 10.20
CA GLY A 160 -15.03 13.57 9.34
C GLY A 160 -15.17 14.81 10.21
#